data_AF-A0AAP8U6Z0-F1
#
_entry.id   AF-A0AAP8U6Z0-F1
#
_cell.length_a   1.000
_cell.length_b   1.000
_cell.length_c   1.000
_cell.angle_alpha   90.00
_cell.angle_beta   90.00
_cell.angle_gamma   90.00
#
_symmetry.space_group_name_H-M   'P 1'
#
loop_
_entity.id
_entity.type
_entity.pdbx_description
1 polymer ?
#
loop_
_entity_poly.entity_id
_entity_poly.type
_entity_poly.pdbx_seq_one_letter_code
_entity_poly.pdbx_strand_id
1 'polypeptide(L)'
;MNLNESVKLRNDCKVVKCLNQDEIKERAAQMFEKVANQARKNGSVSTSWIQNVFRLDYYTSATIVDRMEDKKICERYKGESHRKIIG
;
A
#
# COMPACT_ATOMS: atom_id res chain seq x y z
N MET A 1 -18.14 -7.39 38.97
CA MET A 1 -17.53 -7.18 37.64
C MET A 1 -17.54 -8.51 36.92
N ASN A 2 -18.25 -8.58 35.79
CA ASN A 2 -18.48 -9.83 35.06
C ASN A 2 -17.22 -10.16 34.24
N LEU A 3 -16.62 -11.34 34.46
CA LEU A 3 -15.40 -11.78 33.78
C LEU A 3 -15.52 -11.67 32.24
N ASN A 4 -16.73 -11.78 31.71
CA ASN A 4 -17.03 -11.74 30.28
C ASN A 4 -16.83 -10.35 29.64
N GLU A 5 -16.99 -9.25 30.38
CA GLU A 5 -16.74 -7.90 29.85
C GLU A 5 -15.24 -7.62 29.73
N SER A 6 -14.44 -8.11 30.67
CA SER A 6 -12.99 -7.95 30.67
C SER A 6 -12.30 -8.75 29.55
N VAL A 7 -12.89 -9.88 29.13
CA VAL A 7 -12.40 -10.67 27.98
C VAL A 7 -12.73 -9.98 26.66
N LYS A 8 -13.89 -9.30 26.56
CA LYS A 8 -14.29 -8.54 25.36
C LYS A 8 -13.35 -7.36 25.10
N LEU A 9 -13.06 -6.58 26.15
CA LEU A 9 -12.09 -5.47 26.11
C LEU A 9 -10.66 -5.92 25.78
N ARG A 10 -10.24 -7.11 26.23
CA ARG A 10 -8.92 -7.67 25.86
C ARG A 10 -8.85 -8.15 24.41
N ASN A 11 -9.96 -8.59 23.84
CA ASN A 11 -10.02 -8.88 22.40
C ASN A 11 -10.04 -7.58 21.58
N ASP A 12 -10.75 -6.54 22.01
CA ASP A 12 -10.69 -5.22 21.35
C ASP A 12 -9.29 -4.59 21.41
N CYS A 13 -8.53 -4.79 22.51
CA CYS A 13 -7.13 -4.34 22.60
C CYS A 13 -6.14 -5.16 21.74
N LYS A 14 -6.43 -6.43 21.41
CA LYS A 14 -5.62 -7.21 20.46
C LYS A 14 -5.91 -6.89 18.99
N VAL A 15 -7.02 -6.20 18.71
CA VAL A 15 -7.32 -5.63 17.38
C VAL A 15 -6.47 -4.38 17.10
N VAL A 16 -5.67 -3.92 18.06
CA VAL A 16 -4.72 -2.81 17.89
C VAL A 16 -3.38 -3.31 17.33
N LYS A 17 -3.37 -3.76 16.06
CA LYS A 17 -2.20 -3.77 15.12
C LYS A 17 -2.34 -4.68 13.89
N CYS A 18 -3.46 -5.37 13.70
CA CYS A 18 -3.75 -5.91 12.37
C CYS A 18 -4.21 -4.73 11.51
N LEU A 19 -3.27 -4.08 10.81
CA LEU A 19 -3.61 -3.16 9.73
C LEU A 19 -4.68 -3.83 8.86
N ASN A 20 -5.87 -3.23 8.79
CA ASN A 20 -7.01 -3.81 8.11
C ASN A 20 -6.63 -3.99 6.64
N GLN A 21 -6.26 -5.22 6.26
CA GLN A 21 -5.66 -5.50 4.96
C GLN A 21 -6.61 -5.11 3.82
N ASP A 22 -7.91 -5.18 4.07
CA ASP A 22 -8.95 -4.73 3.16
C ASP A 22 -8.97 -3.21 2.98
N GLU A 23 -8.80 -2.42 4.06
CA GLU A 23 -8.69 -0.96 3.95
C GLU A 23 -7.45 -0.54 3.14
N ILE A 24 -6.32 -1.22 3.33
CA ILE A 24 -5.10 -0.98 2.54
C ILE A 24 -5.37 -1.25 1.05
N LYS A 25 -6.01 -2.39 0.73
CA LYS A 25 -6.34 -2.77 -0.64
C LYS A 25 -7.34 -1.79 -1.27
N GLU A 26 -8.35 -1.38 -0.52
CA GLU A 26 -9.37 -0.43 -0.97
C GLU A 26 -8.73 0.93 -1.29
N ARG A 27 -7.95 1.47 -0.34
CA ARG A 27 -7.25 2.74 -0.52
C ARG A 27 -6.25 2.68 -1.66
N ALA A 28 -5.51 1.58 -1.80
CA ALA A 28 -4.61 1.33 -2.91
C ALA A 28 -5.38 1.32 -4.24
N ALA A 29 -6.57 0.70 -4.29
CA ALA A 29 -7.40 0.67 -5.49
C ALA A 29 -7.91 2.06 -5.88
N GLN A 30 -8.38 2.86 -4.92
CA GLN A 30 -8.83 4.24 -5.16
C GLN A 30 -7.71 5.14 -5.70
N MET A 31 -6.47 4.93 -5.24
CA MET A 31 -5.32 5.76 -5.63
C MET A 31 -4.58 5.24 -6.87
N PHE A 32 -4.86 4.01 -7.30
CA PHE A 32 -4.07 3.29 -8.29
C PHE A 32 -3.90 4.07 -9.60
N GLU A 33 -4.99 4.51 -10.22
CA GLU A 33 -4.93 5.19 -11.53
C GLU A 33 -4.16 6.51 -11.45
N LYS A 34 -4.35 7.25 -10.36
CA LYS A 34 -3.65 8.52 -10.12
C LYS A 34 -2.14 8.30 -9.99
N VAL A 35 -1.72 7.29 -9.21
CA VAL A 35 -0.31 6.95 -9.06
C VAL A 35 0.28 6.44 -10.38
N ALA A 36 -0.40 5.53 -11.08
CA ALA A 36 0.07 4.98 -12.34
C ALA A 36 0.26 6.05 -13.42
N ASN A 37 -0.68 6.99 -13.54
CA ASN A 37 -0.58 8.10 -14.49
C ASN A 37 0.58 9.04 -14.17
N GLN A 38 0.81 9.34 -12.89
CA GLN A 38 1.94 10.19 -12.50
C GLN A 38 3.28 9.46 -12.66
N ALA A 39 3.32 8.17 -12.35
CA ALA A 39 4.51 7.35 -12.51
C ALA A 39 4.94 7.26 -13.99
N ARG A 40 3.99 7.11 -14.92
CA ARG A 40 4.27 7.17 -16.37
C ARG A 40 4.93 8.48 -16.80
N LYS A 41 4.54 9.60 -16.21
CA LYS A 41 5.18 10.90 -16.46
C LYS A 41 6.57 11.00 -15.83
N ASN A 42 6.76 10.36 -14.68
CA ASN A 42 8.03 10.36 -13.94
C ASN A 42 9.07 9.38 -14.53
N GLY A 43 8.64 8.32 -15.22
CA GLY A 43 9.50 7.29 -15.82
C GLY A 43 9.98 6.20 -14.84
N SER A 44 9.80 6.41 -13.53
CA SER A 44 10.07 5.41 -12.50
C SER A 44 9.08 5.51 -11.33
N VAL A 45 8.99 4.45 -10.53
CA VAL A 45 8.16 4.39 -9.34
C VAL A 45 8.91 3.71 -8.20
N SER A 46 8.79 4.23 -6.98
CA SER A 46 9.23 3.57 -5.76
C SER A 46 8.21 3.76 -4.65
N THR A 47 8.23 2.89 -3.64
CA THR A 47 7.35 3.03 -2.48
C THR A 47 7.62 4.34 -1.74
N SER A 48 8.87 4.77 -1.61
CA SER A 48 9.24 6.06 -0.98
C SER A 48 8.73 7.27 -1.78
N TRP A 49 8.79 7.22 -3.11
CA TRP A 49 8.26 8.27 -3.97
C TRP A 49 6.74 8.38 -3.82
N ILE A 50 6.02 7.25 -3.80
CA ILE A 50 4.56 7.26 -3.61
C ILE A 50 4.19 7.87 -2.25
N GLN A 51 4.88 7.46 -1.18
CA GLN A 51 4.65 8.00 0.17
C GLN A 51 4.82 9.53 0.19
N ASN A 52 5.87 10.05 -0.45
CA ASN A 52 6.16 11.48 -0.45
C ASN A 52 5.18 12.29 -1.32
N VAL A 53 4.86 11.81 -2.52
CA VAL A 53 4.02 12.53 -3.49
C VAL A 53 2.53 12.45 -3.14
N PHE A 54 2.07 11.29 -2.66
CA PHE A 54 0.64 11.02 -2.43
C PHE A 54 0.26 10.96 -0.95
N ARG A 55 1.22 11.14 -0.03
CA ARG A 55 1.01 11.10 1.42
C ARG A 55 0.32 9.81 1.86
N LEU A 56 0.74 8.70 1.27
CA LEU A 56 0.27 7.36 1.60
C LEU A 56 1.22 6.70 2.59
N ASP A 57 0.72 5.73 3.35
CA ASP A 57 1.57 4.89 4.19
C ASP A 57 2.35 3.87 3.35
N TYR A 58 3.32 3.23 3.98
CA TYR A 58 4.19 2.26 3.34
C TYR A 58 3.41 1.08 2.73
N TYR A 59 2.45 0.50 3.44
CA TYR A 59 1.76 -0.71 3.01
C TYR A 59 0.81 -0.45 1.84
N THR A 60 0.09 0.67 1.88
CA THR A 60 -0.71 1.13 0.74
C THR A 60 0.18 1.37 -0.47
N SER A 61 1.33 2.04 -0.26
CA SER A 61 2.28 2.32 -1.35
C SER A 61 2.87 1.04 -1.95
N ALA A 62 3.28 0.08 -1.12
CA ALA A 62 3.78 -1.22 -1.56
C ALA A 62 2.72 -1.99 -2.37
N THR A 63 1.48 -2.03 -1.87
CA THR A 63 0.36 -2.68 -2.56
C THR A 63 0.11 -2.08 -3.95
N ILE A 64 0.23 -0.76 -4.09
CA ILE A 64 0.11 -0.10 -5.40
C ILE A 64 1.25 -0.53 -6.34
N VAL A 65 2.49 -0.54 -5.86
CA VAL A 65 3.67 -0.91 -6.65
C VAL A 65 3.58 -2.37 -7.11
N ASP A 66 3.19 -3.28 -6.24
CA ASP A 66 3.02 -4.69 -6.59
C ASP A 66 1.91 -4.88 -7.62
N ARG A 67 0.79 -4.15 -7.47
CA ARG A 67 -0.27 -4.15 -8.49
C ARG A 67 0.18 -3.54 -9.83
N MET A 68 1.09 -2.57 -9.83
CA MET A 68 1.67 -2.02 -11.06
C MET A 68 2.58 -3.04 -11.76
N GLU A 69 3.33 -3.84 -11.01
CA GLU A 69 4.14 -4.95 -11.55
C GLU A 69 3.24 -6.04 -12.14
N ASP A 70 2.19 -6.46 -11.42
CA ASP A 70 1.23 -7.47 -11.89
C ASP A 70 0.54 -7.04 -13.19
N LYS A 71 0.21 -5.76 -13.31
CA LYS A 71 -0.38 -5.16 -14.52
C LYS A 71 0.65 -4.83 -15.60
N LYS A 72 1.93 -5.18 -15.41
CA LYS A 72 3.03 -4.92 -16.36
C LYS A 72 3.18 -3.43 -16.71
N ILE A 73 2.91 -2.55 -15.75
CA ILE A 73 3.11 -1.10 -15.88
C ILE A 73 4.56 -0.72 -15.51
N CYS A 74 5.17 -1.45 -14.58
CA CYS A 74 6.57 -1.26 -14.22
C CYS A 74 7.35 -2.58 -14.32
N GLU A 75 8.66 -2.47 -14.43
CA GLU A 75 9.55 -3.63 -14.40
C GLU A 75 9.48 -4.34 -13.05
N ARG A 76 9.76 -5.64 -13.08
CA ARG A 76 9.92 -6.45 -11.88
C ARG A 76 11.01 -5.90 -10.97
N TYR A 77 10.81 -6.03 -9.66
CA TYR A 77 11.84 -5.67 -8.68
C TYR A 77 13.16 -6.45 -8.93
N LYS A 78 14.25 -5.73 -9.16
CA LYS A 78 15.60 -6.27 -9.41
C LYS A 78 16.58 -6.05 -8.24
N GLY A 79 16.07 -5.65 -7.07
CA GLY A 79 16.91 -5.25 -5.92
C GLY A 79 17.21 -3.75 -5.86
N GLU A 80 16.73 -2.97 -6.82
CA GLU A 80 16.84 -1.51 -6.83
C GLU A 80 15.66 -0.85 -6.10
N SER A 81 15.91 0.26 -5.39
CA SER A 81 14.87 0.98 -4.64
C SER A 81 13.74 1.54 -5.52
N HIS A 82 13.95 1.62 -6.83
CA HIS A 82 12.99 2.12 -7.82
C HIS A 82 12.78 1.09 -8.93
N ARG A 83 11.54 1.02 -9.43
CA ARG A 83 11.15 0.21 -10.60
C ARG A 83 10.94 1.15 -11.79
N LYS A 84 11.51 0.82 -12.95
CA LYS A 84 11.31 1.60 -14.18
C LYS A 84 9.91 1.37 -14.72
N ILE A 85 9.30 2.43 -15.28
CA ILE A 85 8.01 2.29 -15.96
C ILE A 85 8.22 1.70 -17.35
N ILE A 86 7.38 0.73 -17.69
CA ILE A 86 7.31 0.14 -19.02
C ILE A 86 6.47 1.09 -19.87
N GLY A 87 7.08 1.60 -20.94
CA GLY A 87 6.46 2.51 -21.91
C GLY A 87 5.50 1.80 -22.84
#